data_AF-A0A1E1MNT2-F1
#
_entry.id   AF-A0A1E1MNT2-F1
#
_cell.length_a   1.000
_cell.length_b   1.000
_cell.length_c   1.000
_cell.angle_alpha   90.00
_cell.angle_beta   90.00
_cell.angle_gamma   90.00
#
_symmetry.space_group_name_H-M   'P 1'
#
loop_
_entity.id
_entity.type
_entity.pdbx_description
1 polymer ?
#
loop_
_entity_poly.entity_id
_entity_poly.type
_entity_poly.pdbx_seq_one_letter_code
_entity_poly.pdbx_strand_id
1 'polypeptide(L)'
;MHFLDYLFVVLLLPGVTNSQIYNAPVPRLFGIILFPGFTSLDIFGPLDALNRLSTQYTINLTLISTTLDPVATEKLSWRKPLMNSTFGESILPTHTFDTAPELDVLIIPGGIGTNAPSPLLDPHVAFIKDRYPSLQYLITTCTGSWLAARAGVLDGKRATSNKAAWANTTMYEGPEARWVAEARWVVDGNI
;
A
#
# COMPACT_ATOMS: atom_id res chain seq x y z
N MET A 1 6.90 -21.45 16.96
CA MET A 1 6.65 -20.91 15.61
C MET A 1 6.36 -19.44 15.79
N HIS A 2 7.31 -18.58 15.47
CA HIS A 2 7.32 -17.16 15.85
C HIS A 2 6.54 -16.30 14.84
N PHE A 3 5.99 -15.18 15.29
CA PHE A 3 5.22 -14.18 14.51
C PHE A 3 5.84 -13.87 13.14
N LEU A 4 7.17 -13.78 13.16
CA LEU A 4 8.01 -13.41 12.05
C LEU A 4 8.02 -14.50 10.96
N ASP A 5 7.95 -15.79 11.33
CA ASP A 5 8.01 -16.92 10.39
C ASP A 5 6.82 -16.93 9.40
N TYR A 6 5.66 -16.40 9.79
CA TYR A 6 4.48 -16.26 8.91
C TYR A 6 4.52 -14.99 8.06
N LEU A 7 5.06 -13.90 8.60
CA LEU A 7 5.29 -12.68 7.81
C LEU A 7 6.25 -12.99 6.65
N PHE A 8 7.23 -13.90 6.84
CA PHE A 8 8.18 -14.33 5.81
C PHE A 8 7.59 -15.14 4.66
N VAL A 9 6.47 -15.84 4.84
CA VAL A 9 5.80 -16.55 3.73
C VAL A 9 5.07 -15.55 2.80
N VAL A 10 4.73 -14.37 3.32
CA VAL A 10 4.05 -13.29 2.58
C VAL A 10 5.03 -12.19 2.11
N LEU A 11 6.16 -12.02 2.80
CA LEU A 11 7.20 -11.03 2.52
C LEU A 11 8.57 -11.72 2.53
N LEU A 12 8.93 -12.34 1.40
CA LEU A 12 10.23 -12.97 1.20
C LEU A 12 11.32 -11.89 1.02
N LEU A 13 11.78 -11.24 2.10
CA LEU A 13 12.85 -10.23 2.01
C LEU A 13 14.23 -10.91 1.95
N PRO A 14 15.00 -10.82 0.84
CA PRO A 14 16.36 -11.32 0.81
C PRO A 14 17.30 -10.31 1.52
N GLY A 15 18.09 -10.78 2.49
CA GLY A 15 19.22 -10.01 3.04
C GLY A 15 19.09 -9.51 4.48
N VAL A 16 18.01 -9.82 5.20
CA VAL A 16 17.91 -9.51 6.64
C VAL A 16 18.41 -10.71 7.46
N THR A 17 19.35 -10.49 8.38
CA THR A 17 19.83 -11.57 9.26
C THR A 17 18.79 -11.87 10.34
N ASN A 18 18.62 -13.14 10.70
CA ASN A 18 17.71 -13.58 11.77
C ASN A 18 17.88 -12.76 13.07
N SER A 19 19.12 -12.38 13.42
CA SER A 19 19.43 -11.64 14.66
C SER A 19 18.94 -10.19 14.70
N GLN A 20 18.80 -9.51 13.55
CA GLN A 20 18.27 -8.13 13.50
C GLN A 20 16.73 -8.12 13.64
N ILE A 21 16.09 -9.21 13.20
CA ILE A 21 14.63 -9.36 13.19
C ILE A 21 14.09 -9.65 14.60
N TYR A 22 14.85 -10.37 15.44
CA TYR A 22 14.40 -10.74 16.79
C TYR A 22 14.40 -9.59 17.81
N ASN A 23 15.03 -8.45 17.50
CA ASN A 23 15.15 -7.32 18.43
C ASN A 23 14.27 -6.10 18.07
N ALA A 24 13.64 -6.07 16.90
CA ALA A 24 12.71 -5.00 16.53
C ALA A 24 11.36 -5.21 17.24
N PRO A 25 10.67 -4.14 17.69
CA PRO A 25 9.31 -4.26 18.19
C PRO A 25 8.43 -4.93 17.13
N VAL A 26 7.69 -5.95 17.54
CA VAL A 26 6.73 -6.61 16.65
C VAL A 26 5.66 -5.58 16.21
N PRO A 27 5.45 -5.35 14.90
CA PRO A 27 4.42 -4.43 14.43
C PRO A 27 3.03 -4.87 14.87
N ARG A 28 2.25 -3.95 15.42
CA ARG A 28 0.89 -4.19 15.90
C ARG A 28 -0.15 -3.31 15.22
N LEU A 29 0.24 -2.14 14.69
CA LEU A 29 -0.70 -1.16 14.13
C LEU A 29 -0.56 -1.12 12.60
N PHE A 30 -1.53 -1.71 11.89
CA PHE A 30 -1.52 -1.82 10.43
C PHE A 30 -2.57 -0.89 9.81
N GLY A 31 -2.13 -0.01 8.91
CA GLY A 31 -2.99 0.85 8.11
C GLY A 31 -3.03 0.44 6.65
N ILE A 32 -4.19 0.56 6.02
CA ILE A 32 -4.34 0.44 4.56
C ILE A 32 -5.02 1.70 4.04
N ILE A 33 -4.39 2.34 3.04
CA ILE A 33 -4.99 3.49 2.34
C ILE A 33 -5.96 2.98 1.28
N LEU A 34 -7.17 3.55 1.30
CA LEU A 34 -8.24 3.29 0.34
C LEU A 34 -8.40 4.49 -0.60
N PHE A 35 -8.64 4.20 -1.87
CA PHE A 35 -9.02 5.20 -2.87
C PHE A 35 -9.94 4.58 -3.93
N PRO A 36 -10.85 5.35 -4.55
CA PRO A 36 -11.73 4.82 -5.60
C PRO A 36 -10.94 4.17 -6.73
N GLY A 37 -11.33 2.96 -7.13
CA GLY A 37 -10.65 2.20 -8.17
C GLY A 37 -9.41 1.44 -7.71
N PHE A 38 -9.30 1.14 -6.41
CA PHE A 38 -8.30 0.21 -5.89
C PHE A 38 -8.44 -1.20 -6.51
N THR A 39 -7.38 -1.99 -6.47
CA THR A 39 -7.42 -3.43 -6.80
C THR A 39 -7.71 -4.24 -5.55
N SER A 40 -8.84 -4.95 -5.51
CA SER A 40 -9.28 -5.69 -4.31
C SER A 40 -8.28 -6.72 -3.80
N LEU A 41 -7.63 -7.45 -4.71
CA LEU A 41 -6.63 -8.44 -4.31
C LEU A 41 -5.39 -7.82 -3.63
N ASP A 42 -5.03 -6.59 -3.98
CA ASP A 42 -3.90 -5.88 -3.37
C ASP A 42 -4.17 -5.49 -1.91
N ILE A 43 -5.45 -5.43 -1.52
CA ILE A 43 -5.90 -5.18 -0.14
C ILE A 43 -6.18 -6.51 0.57
N PHE A 44 -7.06 -7.33 0.00
CA PHE A 44 -7.55 -8.54 0.67
C PHE A 44 -6.50 -9.66 0.70
N GLY A 45 -5.53 -9.69 -0.22
CA GLY A 45 -4.42 -10.64 -0.16
C GLY A 45 -3.60 -10.49 1.11
N PRO A 46 -3.01 -9.30 1.39
CA PRO A 46 -2.33 -9.04 2.67
C PRO A 46 -3.26 -9.19 3.89
N LEU A 47 -4.52 -8.73 3.81
CA LEU A 47 -5.45 -8.85 4.92
C LEU A 47 -5.79 -10.30 5.28
N ASP A 48 -5.88 -11.22 4.32
CA ASP A 48 -6.15 -12.63 4.61
C ASP A 48 -5.05 -13.24 5.48
N ALA A 49 -3.79 -12.92 5.18
CA ALA A 49 -2.66 -13.31 6.03
C ALA A 49 -2.69 -12.65 7.41
N LEU A 50 -2.99 -11.35 7.49
CA LEU A 50 -3.09 -10.63 8.76
C LEU A 50 -4.27 -11.13 9.61
N ASN A 51 -5.40 -11.49 9.01
CA ASN A 51 -6.54 -12.10 9.69
C ASN A 51 -6.15 -13.41 10.37
N ARG A 52 -5.32 -14.22 9.71
CA ARG A 52 -4.80 -15.44 10.33
C ARG A 52 -3.89 -15.12 11.52
N LEU A 53 -3.04 -14.11 11.38
CA LEU A 53 -2.13 -13.67 12.45
C LEU A 53 -2.87 -13.04 13.64
N SER A 54 -3.99 -12.36 13.43
CA SER A 54 -4.76 -11.74 14.52
C SER A 54 -5.34 -12.76 15.50
N THR A 55 -5.46 -14.03 15.10
CA THR A 55 -5.84 -15.13 16.01
C THR A 55 -4.76 -15.50 17.02
N GLN A 56 -3.51 -15.08 16.78
CA GLN A 56 -2.33 -15.44 17.59
C GLN A 56 -1.66 -14.22 18.22
N TYR A 57 -1.89 -13.03 17.68
CA TYR A 57 -1.22 -11.79 18.07
C TYR A 57 -2.20 -10.63 18.14
N THR A 58 -2.03 -9.76 19.13
CA THR A 58 -2.78 -8.50 19.20
C THR A 58 -2.26 -7.55 18.15
N ILE A 59 -2.97 -7.46 17.03
CA ILE A 59 -2.74 -6.52 15.94
C ILE A 59 -4.04 -5.78 15.63
N ASN A 60 -3.93 -4.53 15.19
CA ASN A 60 -5.03 -3.63 14.92
C ASN A 60 -4.99 -3.21 13.45
N LEU A 61 -6.16 -3.18 12.82
CA LEU A 61 -6.34 -2.76 11.44
C LEU A 61 -7.04 -1.40 11.37
N THR A 62 -6.47 -0.49 10.58
CA THR A 62 -7.03 0.82 10.26
C THR A 62 -7.22 0.91 8.74
N LEU A 63 -8.47 1.12 8.30
CA LEU A 63 -8.82 1.34 6.90
C LEU A 63 -9.04 2.83 6.70
N ILE A 64 -8.22 3.47 5.88
CA ILE A 64 -8.05 4.93 5.87
C ILE A 64 -8.45 5.49 4.51
N SER A 65 -9.32 6.49 4.48
CA SER A 65 -9.77 7.16 3.25
C SER A 65 -9.91 8.67 3.47
N THR A 66 -10.34 9.42 2.46
CA THR A 66 -10.67 10.85 2.60
C THR A 66 -11.96 11.09 3.39
N THR A 67 -12.92 10.17 3.30
CA THR A 67 -14.21 10.22 4.01
C THR A 67 -14.53 8.84 4.62
N LEU A 68 -15.61 8.74 5.39
CA LEU A 68 -16.13 7.47 5.90
C LEU A 68 -17.15 6.80 4.95
N ASP A 69 -17.32 7.34 3.74
CA ASP A 69 -18.19 6.73 2.74
C ASP A 69 -17.53 5.46 2.17
N PRO A 70 -18.33 4.46 1.73
CA PRO A 70 -17.79 3.28 1.08
C PRO A 70 -16.92 3.63 -0.12
N VAL A 71 -15.69 3.13 -0.13
CA VAL A 71 -14.75 3.29 -1.24
C VAL A 71 -14.93 2.11 -2.19
N ALA A 72 -15.21 2.37 -3.46
CA ALA A 72 -15.55 1.33 -4.43
C ALA A 72 -14.44 1.09 -5.47
N THR A 73 -14.40 -0.13 -6.04
CA THR A 73 -13.54 -0.49 -7.18
C THR A 73 -14.07 0.06 -8.51
N GLU A 74 -15.34 0.43 -8.57
CA GLU A 74 -16.05 0.89 -9.77
C GLU A 74 -16.42 2.39 -9.71
N LYS A 75 -16.94 2.93 -10.83
CA LYS A 75 -17.52 4.28 -10.95
C LYS A 75 -16.57 5.41 -10.52
N LEU A 76 -15.57 5.65 -11.35
CA LEU A 76 -14.61 6.74 -11.15
C LEU A 76 -15.14 8.05 -11.72
N SER A 77 -15.11 9.12 -10.93
CA SER A 77 -15.57 10.46 -11.34
C SER A 77 -14.87 11.01 -12.59
N TRP A 78 -13.64 10.57 -12.82
CA TRP A 78 -12.76 11.04 -13.90
C TRP A 78 -12.61 10.06 -15.06
N ARG A 79 -13.20 8.86 -14.97
CA ARG A 79 -13.07 7.82 -15.99
C ARG A 79 -14.38 7.09 -16.22
N LYS A 80 -14.94 7.27 -17.41
CA LYS A 80 -16.12 6.52 -17.86
C LYS A 80 -15.73 5.06 -18.13
N PRO A 81 -16.46 4.07 -17.59
CA PRO A 81 -16.19 2.67 -17.91
C PRO A 81 -16.51 2.40 -19.39
N LEU A 82 -15.73 1.51 -20.02
CA LEU A 82 -15.93 1.14 -21.42
C LEU A 82 -17.25 0.40 -21.63
N MET A 83 -17.64 -0.41 -20.63
CA MET A 83 -18.85 -1.22 -20.62
C MET A 83 -19.72 -0.82 -19.43
N ASN A 84 -21.04 -0.94 -19.56
CA ASN A 84 -21.99 -0.61 -18.50
C ASN A 84 -22.24 -1.80 -17.55
N SER A 85 -21.17 -2.36 -16.99
CA SER A 85 -21.27 -3.41 -15.97
C SER A 85 -21.56 -2.82 -14.59
N THR A 86 -22.28 -3.56 -13.75
CA THR A 86 -22.55 -3.22 -12.34
C THR A 86 -21.64 -4.01 -11.38
N PHE A 87 -20.57 -4.59 -11.89
CA PHE A 87 -19.64 -5.39 -11.09
C PHE A 87 -18.63 -4.49 -10.38
N GLY A 88 -18.68 -4.50 -9.05
CA GLY A 88 -17.75 -3.77 -8.20
C GLY A 88 -17.93 -4.15 -6.74
N GLU A 89 -16.90 -3.85 -5.96
CA GLU A 89 -16.83 -4.11 -4.53
C GLU A 89 -16.60 -2.78 -3.81
N SER A 90 -17.02 -2.69 -2.55
CA SER A 90 -16.77 -1.51 -1.73
C SER A 90 -16.27 -1.90 -0.35
N ILE A 91 -15.34 -1.09 0.19
CA ILE A 91 -14.82 -1.22 1.54
C ILE A 91 -15.26 0.01 2.33
N LEU A 92 -15.80 -0.21 3.54
CA LEU A 92 -16.12 0.85 4.47
C LEU A 92 -14.84 1.26 5.23
N PRO A 93 -14.39 2.53 5.12
CA PRO A 93 -13.26 3.02 5.91
C PRO A 93 -13.59 3.03 7.40
N THR A 94 -12.58 2.85 8.26
CA THR A 94 -12.71 3.03 9.71
C THR A 94 -12.27 4.41 10.16
N HIS A 95 -11.37 5.05 9.42
CA HIS A 95 -10.81 6.37 9.74
C HIS A 95 -10.65 7.22 8.48
N THR A 96 -10.58 8.53 8.68
CA THR A 96 -10.14 9.48 7.65
C THR A 96 -8.65 9.77 7.80
N PHE A 97 -8.06 10.50 6.87
CA PHE A 97 -6.68 10.98 7.03
C PHE A 97 -6.46 11.83 8.29
N ASP A 98 -7.49 12.56 8.73
CA ASP A 98 -7.42 13.39 9.95
C ASP A 98 -7.57 12.59 11.25
N THR A 99 -8.23 11.42 11.20
CA THR A 99 -8.55 10.62 12.39
C THR A 99 -7.70 9.36 12.52
N ALA A 100 -6.88 9.04 11.52
CA ALA A 100 -6.04 7.85 11.53
C ALA A 100 -5.05 7.87 12.73
N PRO A 101 -5.03 6.83 13.58
CA PRO A 101 -4.08 6.71 14.69
C PRO A 101 -2.68 6.40 14.19
N GLU A 102 -1.67 6.54 15.05
CA GLU A 102 -0.29 6.10 14.75
C GLU A 102 -0.25 4.67 14.20
N LEU A 103 0.67 4.42 13.27
CA LEU A 103 0.79 3.16 12.54
C LEU A 103 2.23 2.65 12.61
N ASP A 104 2.38 1.33 12.73
CA ASP A 104 3.67 0.67 12.54
C ASP A 104 3.89 0.35 11.06
N VAL A 105 2.83 -0.06 10.36
CA VAL A 105 2.88 -0.48 8.95
C VAL A 105 1.81 0.23 8.15
N LEU A 106 2.17 0.79 7.00
CA LEU A 106 1.22 1.32 6.03
C LEU A 106 1.29 0.50 4.74
N ILE A 107 0.15 0.02 4.28
CA ILE A 107 0.00 -0.71 3.01
C ILE A 107 -0.68 0.20 2.00
N ILE A 108 -0.06 0.37 0.83
CA ILE A 108 -0.57 1.14 -0.30
C ILE A 108 -0.91 0.16 -1.43
N PRO A 109 -2.20 -0.12 -1.68
CA PRO A 109 -2.61 -0.97 -2.78
C PRO A 109 -2.43 -0.24 -4.12
N GLY A 110 -2.45 -0.99 -5.22
CA GLY A 110 -2.59 -0.41 -6.55
C GLY A 110 -4.05 -0.32 -6.98
N GLY A 111 -4.21 -0.18 -8.29
CA GLY A 111 -5.50 -0.10 -8.95
C GLY A 111 -5.55 1.03 -9.96
N ILE A 112 -6.56 1.03 -10.81
CA ILE A 112 -6.73 2.06 -11.82
C ILE A 112 -6.88 3.45 -11.19
N GLY A 113 -7.37 3.52 -9.95
CA GLY A 113 -7.50 4.73 -9.15
C GLY A 113 -6.21 5.55 -9.06
N THR A 114 -5.04 4.91 -9.10
CA THR A 114 -3.75 5.60 -9.02
C THR A 114 -3.46 6.51 -10.21
N ASN A 115 -4.20 6.36 -11.33
CA ASN A 115 -4.10 7.24 -12.50
C ASN A 115 -5.00 8.48 -12.41
N ALA A 116 -5.72 8.67 -11.30
CA ALA A 116 -6.60 9.83 -11.14
C ALA A 116 -5.79 11.13 -11.27
N PRO A 117 -6.27 12.12 -12.03
CA PRO A 117 -5.59 13.40 -12.16
C PRO A 117 -5.57 14.14 -10.82
N SER A 118 -4.53 14.96 -10.61
CA SER A 118 -4.53 15.93 -9.51
C SER A 118 -5.77 16.85 -9.63
N PRO A 119 -6.44 17.18 -8.49
CA PRO A 119 -5.99 16.91 -7.12
C PRO A 119 -6.59 15.67 -6.46
N LEU A 120 -7.16 14.72 -7.21
CA LEU A 120 -8.02 13.67 -6.63
C LEU A 120 -7.32 12.74 -5.64
N LEU A 121 -6.03 12.46 -5.83
CA LEU A 121 -5.21 11.68 -4.88
C LEU A 121 -4.15 12.51 -4.18
N ASP A 122 -4.18 13.84 -4.29
CA ASP A 122 -3.22 14.70 -3.60
C ASP A 122 -3.35 14.56 -2.06
N PRO A 123 -4.56 14.42 -1.47
CA PRO A 123 -4.70 14.08 -0.04
C PRO A 123 -4.02 12.76 0.34
N HIS A 124 -4.11 11.74 -0.52
CA HIS A 124 -3.47 10.44 -0.30
C HIS A 124 -1.94 10.56 -0.32
N VAL A 125 -1.41 11.27 -1.32
CA VAL A 125 0.04 11.53 -1.45
C VAL A 125 0.56 12.33 -0.26
N ALA A 126 -0.18 13.36 0.18
CA ALA A 126 0.16 14.15 1.35
C ALA A 126 0.17 13.29 2.63
N PHE A 127 -0.85 12.45 2.84
CA PHE A 127 -0.90 11.53 3.97
C PHE A 127 0.27 10.53 3.95
N ILE A 128 0.61 9.94 2.80
CA ILE A 128 1.76 9.03 2.69
C ILE A 128 3.06 9.73 3.08
N LYS A 129 3.27 10.95 2.56
CA LYS A 129 4.45 11.76 2.86
C LYS A 129 4.56 12.10 4.34
N ASP A 130 3.44 12.43 4.97
CA ASP A 130 3.37 12.78 6.40
C ASP A 130 3.63 11.57 7.31
N ARG A 131 3.06 10.40 6.99
CA ARG A 131 3.18 9.20 7.85
C ARG A 131 4.49 8.46 7.69
N TYR A 132 5.08 8.43 6.50
CA TYR A 132 6.24 7.59 6.23
C TYR A 132 7.40 7.72 7.25
N PRO A 133 7.80 8.92 7.71
CA PRO A 133 8.89 9.07 8.67
C PRO A 133 8.69 8.36 10.01
N SER A 134 7.45 8.09 10.44
CA SER A 134 7.15 7.39 11.70
C SER A 134 6.89 5.88 11.54
N LEU A 135 6.75 5.39 10.30
CA LEU A 135 6.46 3.99 10.04
C LEU A 135 7.66 3.08 10.32
N GLN A 136 7.39 1.92 10.91
CA GLN A 136 8.35 0.83 10.92
C GLN A 136 8.49 0.22 9.52
N TYR A 137 7.40 0.12 8.75
CA TYR A 137 7.42 -0.38 7.37
C TYR A 137 6.37 0.30 6.47
N LEU A 138 6.74 0.51 5.21
CA LEU A 138 5.84 0.91 4.14
C LEU A 138 5.78 -0.20 3.10
N ILE A 139 4.60 -0.75 2.82
CA ILE A 139 4.42 -1.81 1.83
C ILE A 139 3.61 -1.25 0.67
N THR A 140 4.08 -1.47 -0.56
CA THR A 140 3.30 -1.11 -1.75
C THR A 140 3.05 -2.33 -2.61
N THR A 141 1.86 -2.41 -3.19
CA THR A 141 1.50 -3.43 -4.17
C THR A 141 1.11 -2.74 -5.48
N CYS A 142 1.50 -3.35 -6.61
CA CYS A 142 1.11 -2.88 -7.93
C CYS A 142 1.41 -1.37 -8.13
N THR A 143 0.45 -0.60 -8.63
CA THR A 143 0.58 0.86 -8.84
C THR A 143 0.55 1.69 -7.55
N GLY A 144 0.39 1.08 -6.38
CA GLY A 144 0.53 1.78 -5.10
C GLY A 144 1.94 2.36 -4.91
N SER A 145 2.94 1.72 -5.52
CA SER A 145 4.31 2.23 -5.65
C SER A 145 4.38 3.61 -6.31
N TRP A 146 3.42 3.97 -7.17
CA TRP A 146 3.38 5.30 -7.80
C TRP A 146 2.91 6.38 -6.84
N LEU A 147 1.99 6.08 -5.92
CA LEU A 147 1.59 7.04 -4.88
C LEU A 147 2.73 7.28 -3.89
N ALA A 148 3.47 6.22 -3.55
CA ALA A 148 4.69 6.33 -2.78
C ALA A 148 5.75 7.18 -3.51
N ALA A 149 5.98 6.94 -4.81
CA ALA A 149 6.89 7.77 -5.62
C ALA A 149 6.48 9.25 -5.63
N ARG A 150 5.20 9.54 -5.87
CA ARG A 150 4.65 10.91 -5.84
C ARG A 150 4.79 11.60 -4.48
N ALA A 151 4.79 10.83 -3.40
CA ALA A 151 5.03 11.33 -2.05
C ALA A 151 6.52 11.64 -1.76
N GLY A 152 7.43 11.28 -2.69
CA GLY A 152 8.89 11.41 -2.54
C GLY A 152 9.52 10.34 -1.65
N VAL A 153 8.76 9.35 -1.19
CA VAL A 153 9.27 8.33 -0.25
C VAL A 153 10.19 7.32 -0.93
N LEU A 154 10.14 7.23 -2.26
CA LEU A 154 10.97 6.33 -3.06
C LEU A 154 12.21 7.03 -3.68
N ASP A 155 12.46 8.29 -3.36
CA ASP A 155 13.57 9.04 -3.95
C ASP A 155 14.92 8.39 -3.58
N GLY A 156 15.71 8.02 -4.60
CA GLY A 156 16.98 7.32 -4.44
C GLY A 156 16.87 5.84 -4.05
N LYS A 157 15.66 5.32 -3.81
CA LYS A 157 15.38 3.94 -3.38
C LYS A 157 15.19 3.00 -4.56
N ARG A 158 15.57 1.74 -4.39
CA ARG A 158 15.19 0.67 -5.32
C ARG A 158 13.71 0.37 -5.13
N ALA A 159 12.97 0.30 -6.24
CA ALA A 159 11.55 -0.02 -6.22
C ALA A 159 11.15 -0.87 -7.44
N THR A 160 9.98 -1.52 -7.39
CA THR A 160 9.36 -2.14 -8.55
C THR A 160 7.85 -1.91 -8.53
N SER A 161 7.19 -2.24 -9.63
CA SER A 161 5.74 -2.12 -9.83
C SER A 161 5.25 -3.30 -10.67
N ASN A 162 3.94 -3.35 -10.90
CA ASN A 162 3.33 -4.38 -11.72
C ASN A 162 3.78 -4.28 -13.19
N LYS A 163 3.85 -5.43 -13.86
CA LYS A 163 4.43 -5.52 -15.21
C LYS A 163 3.48 -4.98 -16.29
N ALA A 164 2.17 -5.10 -16.07
CA ALA A 164 1.16 -4.63 -17.01
C ALA A 164 1.17 -3.09 -17.15
N ALA A 165 1.48 -2.37 -16.08
CA ALA A 165 1.57 -0.92 -16.07
C ALA A 165 3.02 -0.40 -16.10
N TRP A 166 4.01 -1.26 -16.35
CA TRP A 166 5.43 -0.93 -16.21
C TRP A 166 5.85 0.29 -17.05
N ALA A 167 5.38 0.37 -18.29
CA ALA A 167 5.68 1.48 -19.21
C ALA A 167 5.34 2.85 -18.63
N ASN A 168 4.41 2.89 -17.66
CA ASN A 168 3.94 4.11 -17.03
C ASN A 168 4.66 4.44 -15.71
N THR A 169 5.56 3.59 -15.25
CA THR A 169 6.18 3.74 -13.93
C THR A 169 7.13 4.93 -13.86
N THR A 170 7.81 5.26 -14.97
CA THR A 170 8.68 6.43 -15.06
C THR A 170 7.96 7.69 -15.55
N MET A 171 6.78 7.55 -16.18
CA MET A 171 6.00 8.70 -16.67
C MET A 171 5.19 9.38 -15.57
N TYR A 172 4.83 8.65 -14.50
CA TYR A 172 4.00 9.16 -13.39
C TYR A 172 4.83 9.56 -12.15
N GLU A 173 5.84 10.41 -12.37
CA GLU A 173 6.33 11.35 -11.34
C GLU A 173 7.31 10.81 -10.28
N GLY A 174 8.14 9.81 -10.61
CA GLY A 174 9.26 9.40 -9.75
C GLY A 174 10.54 9.06 -10.52
N PRO A 175 11.24 10.04 -11.14
CA PRO A 175 12.51 9.79 -11.84
C PRO A 175 13.64 9.39 -10.87
N GLU A 176 13.50 9.71 -9.59
CA GLU A 176 14.53 9.49 -8.57
C GLU A 176 14.54 8.07 -8.01
N ALA A 177 13.44 7.32 -8.17
CA ALA A 177 13.39 5.92 -7.78
C ALA A 177 14.20 5.05 -8.78
N ARG A 178 15.00 4.14 -8.25
CA ARG A 178 15.80 3.17 -9.02
C ARG A 178 14.94 1.94 -9.36
N TRP A 179 14.10 2.09 -10.38
CA TRP A 179 13.13 1.07 -10.79
C TRP A 179 13.78 -0.23 -11.31
N VAL A 180 13.38 -1.37 -10.74
CA VAL A 180 13.88 -2.71 -11.08
C VAL A 180 12.81 -3.51 -11.84
N ALA A 181 12.92 -3.56 -13.16
CA ALA A 181 11.88 -4.09 -14.06
C ALA A 181 11.56 -5.57 -13.84
N GLU A 182 12.59 -6.41 -13.73
CA GLU A 182 12.44 -7.87 -13.69
C GLU A 182 12.03 -8.39 -12.30
N ALA A 183 12.21 -7.57 -11.25
CA ALA A 183 11.94 -7.98 -9.88
C ALA A 183 10.44 -8.23 -9.64
N ARG A 184 10.10 -9.33 -8.96
CA ARG A 184 8.73 -9.57 -8.50
C ARG A 184 8.34 -8.64 -7.34
N TRP A 185 9.30 -8.39 -6.45
CA TRP A 185 9.23 -7.40 -5.37
C TRP A 185 10.66 -6.89 -5.11
N VAL A 186 10.79 -5.77 -4.43
CA VAL A 186 12.06 -5.14 -4.03
C VAL A 186 11.97 -4.76 -2.56
N VAL A 187 13.11 -4.78 -1.87
CA VAL A 187 13.25 -4.34 -0.48
C VAL A 187 14.40 -3.34 -0.42
N ASP A 188 14.16 -2.13 0.11
CA ASP A 188 15.18 -1.09 0.26
C ASP A 188 15.01 -0.33 1.59
N GLY A 189 15.56 -0.92 2.66
CA GLY A 189 15.37 -0.43 4.02
C GLY A 189 14.04 -0.93 4.58
N ASN A 190 13.15 0.00 4.95
CA ASN A 190 11.82 -0.30 5.48
C ASN A 190 10.69 -0.20 4.45
N ILE A 191 11.04 -0.23 3.15
CA ILE A 191 10.10 -0.22 2.01
C ILE A 191 10.25 -1.53 1.22
#